data_AF-A0A7H8QKN7-F1
#
_entry.id   AF-A0A7H8QKN7-F1
#
_cell.length_a   1.000
_cell.length_b   1.000
_cell.length_c   1.000
_cell.angle_alpha   90.00
_cell.angle_beta   90.00
_cell.angle_gamma   90.00
#
_symmetry.space_group_name_H-M   'P 1'
#
loop_
_entity.id
_entity.type
_entity.pdbx_description
1 polymer ?
#
loop_
_entity_poly.entity_id
_entity_poly.type
_entity_poly.pdbx_seq_one_letter_code
_entity_poly.pdbx_strand_id
1 'polypeptide(L)'
;MHNLEDISFLKFTSTGYTGPAVRLAAGVQAYQANSAVASQGLRVTGGLCPTVGLAWGYVTAGRHGPLIGLHGLAADNSLEFEVVTPEKGYMVASPRENADLFWALNGGGGSAYAVILSQTTRAHSDGPVTAATLNFNKTDDATYWDAIDA
;
A
#
# COMPACT_ATOMS: atom_id res chain seq x y z
N MET A 1 4.42 -12.47 -11.63
CA MET A 1 3.24 -12.33 -10.75
C MET A 1 2.15 -11.43 -11.32
N HIS A 2 2.36 -10.78 -12.48
CA HIS A 2 1.41 -9.81 -13.05
C HIS A 2 -0.04 -10.30 -13.17
N ASN A 3 -0.26 -11.56 -13.56
CA ASN A 3 -1.60 -12.10 -13.80
C ASN A 3 -2.30 -12.64 -12.53
N LEU A 4 -1.73 -12.41 -11.34
CA LEU A 4 -2.41 -12.67 -10.07
C LEU A 4 -3.20 -11.43 -9.68
N GLU A 5 -4.44 -11.32 -10.16
CA GLU A 5 -5.21 -10.07 -10.12
C GLU A 5 -6.44 -10.13 -9.20
N ASP A 6 -6.58 -11.19 -8.41
CA ASP A 6 -7.70 -11.33 -7.48
C ASP A 6 -7.74 -10.20 -6.44
N ILE A 7 -8.92 -9.60 -6.28
CA ILE A 7 -9.23 -8.60 -5.27
C ILE A 7 -10.42 -9.09 -4.45
N SER A 8 -10.28 -9.12 -3.12
CA SER A 8 -11.37 -9.51 -2.22
C SER A 8 -11.48 -8.59 -1.02
N PHE A 9 -12.73 -8.37 -0.57
CA PHE A 9 -13.06 -7.48 0.54
C PHE A 9 -13.34 -8.29 1.79
N LEU A 10 -12.81 -7.84 2.93
CA LEU A 10 -12.83 -8.55 4.19
C LEU A 10 -13.29 -7.64 5.32
N LYS A 11 -13.99 -8.21 6.30
CA LYS A 11 -14.12 -7.61 7.63
C LYS A 11 -13.03 -8.22 8.50
N PHE A 12 -11.92 -7.51 8.67
CA PHE A 12 -10.75 -8.03 9.35
C PHE A 12 -10.82 -7.74 10.84
N THR A 13 -10.44 -8.73 11.65
CA THR A 13 -10.35 -8.59 13.10
C THR A 13 -9.07 -9.26 13.58
N SER A 14 -8.20 -8.47 14.19
CA SER A 14 -7.02 -8.91 14.93
C SER A 14 -6.85 -8.03 16.15
N THR A 15 -5.88 -8.36 16.99
CA THR A 15 -5.61 -7.57 18.21
C THR A 15 -5.17 -6.14 17.93
N GLY A 16 -4.60 -5.86 16.75
CA GLY A 16 -4.10 -4.54 16.39
C GLY A 16 -4.99 -3.78 15.40
N TYR A 17 -6.00 -4.43 14.81
CA TYR A 17 -6.86 -3.82 13.81
C TYR A 17 -8.22 -4.51 13.74
N THR A 18 -9.30 -3.72 13.76
CA THR A 18 -10.65 -4.18 13.44
C THR A 18 -11.27 -3.19 12.46
N GLY A 19 -11.67 -3.67 11.28
CA GLY A 19 -12.17 -2.78 10.23
C GLY A 19 -12.22 -3.44 8.86
N PRO A 20 -12.60 -2.68 7.83
CA PRO A 20 -12.60 -3.16 6.45
C PRO A 20 -11.17 -3.37 5.95
N ALA A 21 -10.89 -4.51 5.34
CA ALA A 21 -9.61 -4.79 4.71
C ALA A 21 -9.82 -5.25 3.27
N VAL A 22 -8.77 -5.13 2.48
CA VAL A 22 -8.76 -5.58 1.09
C VAL A 22 -7.57 -6.50 0.91
N ARG A 23 -7.83 -7.67 0.36
CA ARG A 23 -6.82 -8.62 -0.06
C ARG A 23 -6.55 -8.40 -1.55
N LEU A 24 -5.30 -8.08 -1.85
CA LEU A 24 -4.80 -7.76 -3.17
C LEU A 24 -3.79 -8.83 -3.58
N ALA A 25 -4.05 -9.53 -4.68
CA ALA A 25 -3.07 -10.45 -5.25
C ALA A 25 -1.85 -9.68 -5.82
N ALA A 26 -0.71 -10.37 -5.93
CA ALA A 26 0.60 -9.74 -6.21
C ALA A 26 0.70 -9.02 -7.56
N GLY A 27 -0.21 -9.30 -8.50
CA GLY A 27 -0.30 -8.64 -9.79
C GLY A 27 -1.11 -7.35 -9.79
N VAL A 28 -1.90 -7.10 -8.74
CA VAL A 28 -2.83 -5.96 -8.70
C VAL A 28 -2.09 -4.63 -8.72
N GLN A 29 -2.39 -3.83 -9.74
CA GLN A 29 -1.88 -2.49 -9.93
C GLN A 29 -2.77 -1.45 -9.24
N ALA A 30 -2.21 -0.27 -8.96
CA ALA A 30 -2.88 0.79 -8.21
C ALA A 30 -4.23 1.21 -8.83
N TYR A 31 -4.33 1.29 -10.15
CA TYR A 31 -5.61 1.64 -10.80
C TYR A 31 -6.71 0.59 -10.58
N GLN A 32 -6.36 -0.70 -10.58
CA GLN A 32 -7.30 -1.81 -10.34
C GLN A 32 -7.79 -1.76 -8.89
N ALA A 33 -6.85 -1.64 -7.94
CA ALA A 33 -7.17 -1.51 -6.53
C ALA A 33 -8.04 -0.28 -6.25
N ASN A 34 -7.67 0.90 -6.75
CA ASN A 34 -8.40 2.14 -6.53
C ASN A 34 -9.84 2.07 -7.09
N SER A 35 -10.01 1.53 -8.30
CA SER A 35 -11.34 1.33 -8.89
C SER A 35 -12.20 0.37 -8.04
N ALA A 36 -11.62 -0.74 -7.59
CA ALA A 36 -12.32 -1.73 -6.79
C ALA A 36 -12.76 -1.16 -5.43
N VAL A 37 -11.86 -0.49 -4.69
CA VAL A 37 -12.19 0.03 -3.36
C VAL A 37 -13.15 1.20 -3.41
N ALA A 38 -13.04 2.07 -4.42
CA ALA A 38 -13.97 3.18 -4.63
C ALA A 38 -15.41 2.68 -4.81
N SER A 39 -15.60 1.55 -5.51
CA SER A 39 -16.93 0.92 -5.66
C SER A 39 -17.57 0.48 -4.35
N GLN A 40 -16.77 0.33 -3.29
CA GLN A 40 -17.22 -0.07 -1.95
C GLN A 40 -17.28 1.13 -0.97
N GLY A 41 -17.07 2.36 -1.43
CA GLY A 41 -16.95 3.53 -0.55
C GLY A 41 -15.73 3.47 0.35
N LEU A 42 -14.66 2.82 -0.12
CA LEU A 42 -13.40 2.62 0.59
C LEU A 42 -12.23 3.22 -0.20
N ARG A 43 -11.13 3.44 0.49
CA ARG A 43 -9.83 3.86 -0.07
C ARG A 43 -8.70 3.09 0.60
N VAL A 44 -7.62 2.86 -0.14
CA VAL A 44 -6.39 2.20 0.34
C VAL A 44 -5.18 3.08 0.06
N THR A 45 -4.13 2.94 0.85
CA THR A 45 -2.85 3.62 0.58
C THR A 45 -2.22 3.08 -0.69
N GLY A 46 -1.92 3.97 -1.64
CA GLY A 46 -1.33 3.63 -2.93
C GLY A 46 -0.51 4.79 -3.51
N GLY A 47 0.30 4.49 -4.53
CA GLY A 47 1.14 5.47 -5.20
C GLY A 47 0.38 6.33 -6.21
N LEU A 48 1.01 7.42 -6.65
CA LEU A 48 0.47 8.31 -7.70
C LEU A 48 0.50 7.68 -9.09
N CYS A 49 1.45 6.78 -9.35
CA CYS A 49 1.61 6.11 -10.64
C CYS A 49 0.63 4.93 -10.75
N PRO A 50 -0.37 4.97 -11.66
CA PRO A 50 -1.48 4.01 -11.65
C PRO A 50 -1.07 2.56 -11.92
N THR A 51 0.04 2.35 -12.64
CA THR A 51 0.53 1.02 -13.06
C THR A 51 1.42 0.34 -12.03
N VAL A 52 1.70 0.96 -10.89
CA VAL A 52 2.54 0.35 -9.84
C VAL A 52 1.78 -0.79 -9.15
N GLY A 53 2.40 -1.96 -9.05
CA GLY A 53 1.86 -3.11 -8.31
C GLY A 53 1.88 -2.89 -6.80
N LEU A 54 0.71 -2.87 -6.14
CA LEU A 54 0.58 -2.49 -4.73
C LEU A 54 1.05 -3.59 -3.77
N ALA A 55 0.64 -4.82 -4.02
CA ALA A 55 0.83 -5.97 -3.12
C ALA A 55 2.24 -6.61 -3.17
N TRP A 56 3.20 -5.96 -3.84
CA TRP A 56 4.56 -6.47 -3.99
C TRP A 56 5.62 -5.41 -3.66
N GLY A 57 6.39 -4.95 -4.65
CA GLY A 57 7.50 -4.02 -4.45
C GLY A 57 7.09 -2.65 -3.89
N TYR A 58 5.82 -2.26 -4.02
CA TYR A 58 5.33 -1.02 -3.44
C TYR A 58 5.22 -1.10 -1.91
N VAL A 59 4.42 -2.03 -1.39
CA VAL A 59 4.27 -2.19 0.07
C VAL A 59 5.58 -2.61 0.73
N THR A 60 6.33 -3.52 0.10
CA THR A 60 7.53 -4.08 0.73
C THR A 60 8.73 -3.14 0.76
N ALA A 61 8.69 -2.03 0.04
CA ALA A 61 9.66 -0.94 0.12
C ALA A 61 9.14 0.26 0.95
N GLY A 62 8.06 0.06 1.72
CA GLY A 62 7.50 1.06 2.62
C GLY A 62 6.90 2.29 1.94
N ARG A 63 6.54 2.23 0.65
CA ARG A 63 6.30 3.41 -0.19
C ARG A 63 5.26 4.42 0.33
N HIS A 64 5.39 5.66 -0.14
CA HIS A 64 4.51 6.79 0.15
C HIS A 64 3.44 7.00 -0.95
N GLY A 65 2.47 7.87 -0.64
CA GLY A 65 1.40 8.28 -1.55
C GLY A 65 0.60 9.45 -1.00
N PRO A 66 -0.44 9.93 -1.72
CA PRO A 66 -1.23 11.10 -1.31
C PRO A 66 -1.92 10.95 0.06
N LEU A 67 -2.19 9.71 0.48
CA LEU A 67 -2.85 9.41 1.75
C LEU A 67 -1.89 9.28 2.94
N ILE A 68 -0.57 9.49 2.74
CA ILE A 68 0.44 9.27 3.79
C ILE A 68 0.17 10.10 5.06
N GLY A 69 -0.26 11.35 4.92
CA GLY A 69 -0.53 12.23 6.07
C GLY A 69 -1.74 11.80 6.91
N LEU A 70 -2.59 10.90 6.39
CA LEU A 70 -3.76 10.38 7.10
C LEU A 70 -3.54 8.96 7.62
N HIS A 71 -2.91 8.11 6.80
CA HIS A 71 -2.89 6.66 7.02
C HIS A 71 -1.49 6.06 7.10
N GLY A 72 -0.44 6.88 7.02
CA GLY A 72 0.95 6.41 7.04
C GLY A 72 1.42 5.79 5.72
N LEU A 73 2.53 5.08 5.78
CA LEU A 73 3.11 4.39 4.63
C LEU A 73 2.27 3.19 4.19
N ALA A 74 2.53 2.70 2.98
CA ALA A 74 1.92 1.47 2.51
C ALA A 74 2.17 0.28 3.47
N ALA A 75 3.39 0.20 4.02
CA ALA A 75 3.77 -0.82 4.99
C ALA A 75 2.99 -0.71 6.32
N ASP A 76 2.68 0.50 6.79
CA ASP A 76 1.92 0.69 8.04
C ASP A 76 0.48 0.13 7.96
N ASN A 77 0.00 -0.09 6.73
CA ASN A 77 -1.34 -0.60 6.44
C ASN A 77 -1.37 -2.11 6.19
N SER A 78 -0.23 -2.81 6.17
CA SER A 78 -0.20 -4.26 6.01
C SER A 78 -0.81 -4.98 7.21
N LEU A 79 -1.60 -6.00 6.91
CA LEU A 79 -2.19 -6.90 7.90
C LEU A 79 -1.59 -8.30 7.78
N GLU A 80 -1.51 -8.81 6.55
CA GLU A 80 -1.00 -10.15 6.24
C GLU A 80 -0.35 -10.19 4.86
N PHE A 81 0.57 -11.14 4.68
CA PHE A 81 1.10 -11.54 3.39
C PHE A 81 0.90 -13.05 3.22
N GLU A 82 0.39 -13.48 2.07
CA GLU A 82 0.53 -14.89 1.69
C GLU A 82 1.73 -15.04 0.79
N VAL A 83 2.58 -16.00 1.13
CA VAL A 83 3.90 -16.14 0.52
C VAL A 83 4.26 -17.60 0.29
N VAL A 84 5.24 -17.81 -0.59
CA VAL A 84 5.92 -19.09 -0.77
C VAL A 84 7.39 -18.91 -0.46
N THR A 85 7.92 -19.76 0.42
CA THR A 85 9.35 -19.86 0.72
C THR A 85 9.91 -21.19 0.22
N PRO A 86 11.21 -21.27 -0.12
CA PRO A 86 11.84 -22.53 -0.53
C PRO A 86 11.78 -23.62 0.54
N GLU A 87 11.86 -23.24 1.81
CA GLU A 87 12.00 -24.16 2.95
C GLU A 87 10.65 -24.68 3.46
N LYS A 88 9.64 -23.81 3.53
CA LYS A 88 8.35 -24.11 4.16
C LYS A 88 7.18 -24.16 3.18
N GLY A 89 7.41 -23.82 1.91
CA GLY A 89 6.36 -23.73 0.91
C GLY A 89 5.41 -22.57 1.19
N TYR A 90 4.11 -22.79 0.97
CA TYR A 90 3.06 -21.80 1.20
C TYR A 90 2.86 -21.51 2.69
N MET A 91 2.76 -20.22 3.03
CA MET A 91 2.43 -19.78 4.39
C MET A 91 1.87 -18.36 4.43
N VAL A 92 1.27 -18.01 5.57
CA VAL A 92 0.81 -16.66 5.90
C VAL A 92 1.81 -16.01 6.87
N ALA A 93 2.22 -14.79 6.56
CA ALA A 93 2.99 -13.95 7.47
C ALA A 93 2.12 -12.79 7.98
N SER A 94 2.03 -12.67 9.29
CA SER A 94 1.27 -11.65 10.01
C SER A 94 2.02 -11.22 11.28
N PRO A 95 1.58 -10.18 12.00
CA PRO A 95 2.19 -9.83 13.29
C PRO A 95 2.16 -10.94 14.36
N ARG A 96 1.36 -12.00 14.16
CA ARG A 96 1.19 -13.11 15.12
C ARG A 96 1.71 -14.45 14.59
N GLU A 97 1.92 -14.58 13.29
CA GLU A 97 2.34 -15.81 12.62
C GLU A 97 3.47 -15.51 11.64
N ASN A 98 4.63 -16.15 11.78
CA ASN A 98 5.84 -15.81 11.01
C ASN A 98 6.17 -14.30 11.09
N ALA A 99 6.12 -13.74 12.31
CA ALA A 99 6.17 -12.30 12.56
C ALA A 99 7.50 -11.64 12.17
N ASP A 100 8.60 -12.39 12.24
CA ASP A 100 9.91 -12.02 11.72
C ASP A 100 9.89 -11.81 10.21
N LEU A 101 9.26 -12.73 9.47
CA LEU A 101 9.06 -12.60 8.03
C LEU A 101 8.09 -11.47 7.69
N PHE A 102 6.99 -11.33 8.43
CA PHE A 102 6.07 -10.19 8.27
C PHE A 102 6.82 -8.87 8.42
N TRP A 103 7.63 -8.73 9.47
CA TRP A 103 8.43 -7.54 9.72
C TRP A 103 9.41 -7.27 8.56
N ALA A 104 10.12 -8.29 8.07
CA ALA A 104 11.07 -8.16 6.97
C ALA A 104 10.39 -7.75 5.65
N LEU A 105 9.23 -8.34 5.34
CA LEU A 105 8.44 -7.98 4.16
C LEU A 105 7.83 -6.59 4.28
N ASN A 106 7.54 -6.11 5.49
CA ASN A 106 6.84 -4.86 5.72
C ASN A 106 7.77 -3.62 5.71
N GLY A 107 8.52 -3.44 4.61
CA GLY A 107 9.39 -2.28 4.39
C GLY A 107 10.86 -2.63 4.13
N GLY A 108 11.28 -3.88 4.37
CA GLY A 108 12.66 -4.33 4.22
C GLY A 108 13.06 -4.81 2.82
N GLY A 109 12.18 -4.74 1.82
CA GLY A 109 12.41 -5.17 0.44
C GLY A 109 12.00 -6.64 0.20
N GLY A 110 10.83 -6.86 -0.40
CA GLY A 110 10.13 -8.15 -0.36
C GLY A 110 10.80 -9.31 -1.10
N SER A 111 11.45 -9.04 -2.23
CA SER A 111 12.02 -10.10 -3.10
C SER A 111 13.17 -10.89 -2.47
N ALA A 112 13.75 -10.38 -1.38
CA ALA A 112 14.85 -11.04 -0.69
C ALA A 112 14.39 -12.18 0.23
N TYR A 113 13.12 -12.17 0.67
CA TYR A 113 12.66 -13.04 1.76
C TYR A 113 11.67 -14.11 1.33
N ALA A 114 10.76 -13.79 0.39
CA ALA A 114 9.76 -14.74 -0.09
C ALA A 114 9.14 -14.32 -1.44
N VAL A 115 8.50 -15.28 -2.12
CA VAL A 115 7.60 -14.97 -3.24
C VAL A 115 6.23 -14.61 -2.67
N ILE A 116 5.79 -13.37 -2.85
CA ILE A 116 4.49 -12.91 -2.35
C ILE A 116 3.40 -13.27 -3.36
N LEU A 117 2.37 -13.97 -2.92
CA LEU A 117 1.18 -14.25 -3.72
C LEU A 117 0.15 -13.13 -3.59
N SER A 118 0.10 -12.48 -2.42
CA SER A 118 -0.90 -11.47 -2.09
C SER A 118 -0.57 -10.74 -0.79
N GLN A 119 -1.22 -9.59 -0.58
CA GLN A 119 -1.17 -8.81 0.64
C GLN A 119 -2.60 -8.44 1.06
N THR A 120 -2.90 -8.60 2.35
CA THR A 120 -4.09 -8.04 2.98
C THR A 120 -3.73 -6.69 3.58
N THR A 121 -4.40 -5.63 3.14
CA THR A 121 -4.17 -4.25 3.56
C THR A 121 -5.39 -3.67 4.25
N ARG A 122 -5.18 -2.72 5.18
CA ARG A 122 -6.26 -1.91 5.75
C ARG A 122 -6.94 -1.11 4.65
N ALA A 123 -8.26 -1.09 4.68
CA ALA A 123 -9.07 -0.15 3.92
C ALA A 123 -9.66 0.88 4.86
N HIS A 124 -9.87 2.08 4.34
CA HIS A 124 -10.34 3.23 5.08
C HIS A 124 -11.63 3.73 4.44
N SER A 125 -12.54 4.28 5.22
CA SER A 125 -13.73 4.92 4.67
C SER A 125 -13.33 6.04 3.70
N ASP A 126 -13.98 6.05 2.55
CA ASP A 126 -13.80 7.09 1.55
C ASP A 126 -14.62 8.34 1.88
N GLY A 127 -14.34 9.45 1.20
CA GLY A 127 -15.04 10.72 1.39
C GLY A 127 -14.59 11.79 0.41
N PRO A 128 -15.20 12.99 0.47
CA PRO A 128 -14.83 14.10 -0.42
C PRO A 128 -13.35 14.47 -0.29
N VAL A 129 -12.67 14.61 -1.43
CA VAL A 129 -11.28 15.06 -1.50
C VAL A 129 -11.19 16.30 -2.39
N THR A 130 -10.57 17.36 -1.87
CA THR A 130 -10.23 18.55 -2.66
C THR A 130 -8.80 18.40 -3.18
N ALA A 131 -8.64 18.55 -4.50
CA ALA A 131 -7.33 18.66 -5.14
C ALA A 131 -7.16 20.09 -5.66
N ALA A 132 -5.95 20.64 -5.50
CA ALA A 132 -5.58 21.94 -6.04
C ALA A 132 -4.18 21.85 -6.66
N THR A 133 -3.96 22.60 -7.73
CA THR A 133 -2.64 22.75 -8.35
C THR A 133 -2.14 24.16 -8.10
N LEU A 134 -1.01 24.30 -7.40
CA LEU A 134 -0.32 25.57 -7.20
C LEU A 134 0.88 25.63 -8.14
N ASN A 135 0.93 26.64 -9.01
CA ASN A 135 2.06 26.90 -9.89
C ASN A 135 2.49 28.36 -9.70
N PHE A 136 3.80 28.58 -9.57
CA PHE A 136 4.40 29.91 -9.65
C PHE A 136 5.74 29.81 -10.38
N ASN A 137 6.09 30.88 -11.09
CA ASN A 137 7.21 30.88 -12.02
C ASN A 137 8.36 31.70 -11.44
N LYS A 138 9.59 31.33 -11.81
CA LYS A 138 10.78 32.09 -11.47
C LYS A 138 10.86 33.38 -12.30
N THR A 139 10.57 34.53 -11.67
CA THR A 139 10.81 35.86 -12.26
C THR A 139 12.13 36.47 -11.79
N ASP A 140 12.56 36.12 -10.59
CA ASP A 140 13.82 36.49 -9.93
C ASP A 140 14.29 35.31 -9.07
N ASP A 141 15.61 35.10 -8.95
CA ASP A 141 16.19 33.96 -8.21
C ASP A 141 15.91 34.04 -6.71
N ALA A 142 16.17 35.19 -6.09
CA ALA A 142 16.03 35.35 -4.64
C ALA A 142 14.57 35.20 -4.22
N THR A 143 13.66 35.91 -4.91
CA THR A 143 12.22 35.85 -4.63
C THR A 143 11.63 34.46 -4.83
N TYR A 144 12.11 33.71 -5.84
CA TYR A 144 11.64 32.35 -6.11
C TYR A 144 12.02 31.38 -4.98
N TRP A 145 13.27 31.45 -4.50
CA TRP A 145 13.72 30.57 -3.41
C TRP A 145 13.14 30.97 -2.06
N ASP A 146 13.00 32.28 -1.78
CA ASP A 146 12.27 32.75 -0.59
C ASP A 146 10.84 32.21 -0.55
N ALA A 147 10.15 32.12 -1.70
CA ALA A 147 8.80 31.57 -1.79
C ALA A 147 8.74 30.02 -1.65
N ILE A 148 9.85 29.31 -1.89
CA ILE A 148 9.95 27.86 -1.68
C ILE A 148 10.26 27.54 -0.21
N ASP A 149 11.08 28.37 0.44
CA ASP A 149 11.54 28.17 1.83
C ASP A 149 10.54 28.69 2.88
N ALA A 150 9.56 29.52 2.48
CA ALA A 150 8.49 30.06 3.34
C ALA A 150 7.52 28.97 3.85
#